data_AF-Q9VB51-F1
#
_entry.id   AF-Q9VB51-F1
#
_cell.length_a   1.000
_cell.length_b   1.000
_cell.length_c   1.000
_cell.angle_alpha   90.00
_cell.angle_beta   90.00
_cell.angle_gamma   90.00
#
_symmetry.space_group_name_H-M   'P 1'
#
loop_
_entity.id
_entity.type
_entity.pdbx_description
1 polymer ?
#
loop_
_entity_poly.entity_id
_entity_poly.type
_entity_poly.pdbx_seq_one_letter_code
_entity_poly.pdbx_strand_id
1 'polypeptide(L)'
;MSLLNNDDSIPNMDEDPQVVIPDDEPPATGRMPSGRSMDSLRSSFTNRSSTPDSSHNSLEAMEMAQDDREEKARLITQVLELQNTLDDLSQRVDSVKEENLKLRSENQVLGQYIENLMSASSVFQSTSPSAAKKK
;
A
#
# COMPACT_ATOMS: atom_id res chain seq x y z
N MET A 1 -5.58 -1.82 52.26
CA MET A 1 -5.08 -3.04 51.60
C MET A 1 -5.76 -3.13 50.24
N SER A 2 -4.92 -3.14 49.18
CA SER A 2 -5.20 -3.37 47.74
C SER A 2 -6.31 -2.52 47.08
N LEU A 3 -6.05 -1.35 46.48
CA LEU A 3 -5.30 -1.06 45.22
C LEU A 3 -5.76 -1.95 44.06
N LEU A 4 -6.60 -1.43 43.16
CA LEU A 4 -6.24 -0.71 41.92
C LEU A 4 -5.63 -1.63 40.86
N ASN A 5 -6.26 -1.61 39.69
CA ASN A 5 -5.68 -1.67 38.34
C ASN A 5 -5.93 -2.93 37.50
N ASN A 6 -5.95 -2.64 36.20
CA ASN A 6 -5.71 -3.47 35.03
C ASN A 6 -7.02 -4.01 34.41
N ASP A 7 -7.35 -3.81 33.13
CA ASP A 7 -6.47 -3.55 31.98
C ASP A 7 -7.26 -3.17 30.69
N ASP A 8 -8.27 -2.29 30.76
CA ASP A 8 -9.13 -1.95 29.60
C ASP A 8 -8.81 -0.57 29.00
N SER A 9 -7.57 -0.32 28.61
CA SER A 9 -7.22 0.89 27.86
C SER A 9 -6.19 0.58 26.79
N ILE A 10 -6.66 -0.03 25.70
CA ILE A 10 -5.93 -0.05 24.44
C ILE A 10 -5.89 1.40 23.93
N PRO A 11 -4.70 2.01 23.71
CA PRO A 11 -4.61 3.37 23.21
C PRO A 11 -4.99 3.40 21.73
N ASN A 12 -5.93 4.28 21.36
CA ASN A 12 -6.28 4.55 19.96
C ASN A 12 -5.05 5.14 19.24
N MET A 13 -4.46 4.39 18.32
CA MET A 13 -3.35 4.85 17.45
C MET A 13 -3.84 5.68 16.24
N ASP A 14 -5.07 6.20 16.29
CA ASP A 14 -5.76 6.75 15.12
C ASP A 14 -6.05 8.27 15.23
N GLU A 15 -5.50 8.95 16.24
CA GLU A 15 -5.46 10.42 16.27
C GLU A 15 -4.10 10.91 15.78
N ASP A 16 -3.94 10.98 14.46
CA ASP A 16 -2.88 11.77 13.83
C ASP A 16 -3.47 13.12 13.37
N PRO A 17 -3.35 14.20 14.15
CA PRO A 17 -4.11 15.44 13.94
C PRO A 17 -3.59 16.32 12.79
N GLN A 18 -2.90 15.78 11.78
CA GLN A 18 -2.25 16.59 10.73
C GLN A 18 -2.33 16.09 9.27
N VAL A 19 -3.16 15.10 8.94
CA VAL A 19 -3.34 14.69 7.53
C VAL A 19 -4.66 15.23 6.96
N VAL A 20 -4.66 16.52 6.64
CA VAL A 20 -5.64 17.10 5.70
C VAL A 20 -4.97 17.07 4.33
N ILE A 21 -5.25 16.04 3.53
CA ILE A 21 -4.88 16.01 2.12
C ILE A 21 -6.02 16.71 1.37
N PRO A 22 -5.81 17.91 0.78
CA PRO A 22 -6.78 18.48 -0.13
C PRO A 22 -6.83 17.62 -1.41
N ASP A 23 -8.01 17.09 -1.72
CA ASP A 23 -8.31 16.19 -2.87
C ASP A 23 -8.19 16.84 -4.26
N ASP A 24 -7.56 18.01 -4.42
CA ASP A 24 -7.73 18.85 -5.63
C ASP A 24 -6.45 19.53 -6.17
N GLU A 25 -5.25 18.93 -5.99
CA GLU A 25 -4.02 19.46 -6.61
C GLU A 25 -3.15 18.35 -7.24
N PRO A 26 -2.89 18.37 -8.57
CA PRO A 26 -1.92 17.47 -9.17
C PRO A 26 -0.51 17.87 -8.71
N PRO A 27 0.39 16.93 -8.40
CA PRO A 27 1.71 17.27 -7.92
C PRO A 27 2.45 18.07 -8.99
N ALA A 28 2.65 19.37 -8.71
CA ALA A 28 3.54 20.22 -9.45
C ALA A 28 4.92 19.55 -9.47
N THR A 29 5.31 19.03 -10.63
CA THR A 29 6.61 18.41 -10.89
C THR A 29 7.69 19.48 -10.79
N GLY A 30 8.10 19.75 -9.56
CA GLY A 30 9.21 20.61 -9.19
C GLY A 30 10.54 19.96 -9.56
N ARG A 31 11.18 20.52 -10.58
CA ARG A 31 12.62 20.83 -10.61
C ARG A 31 13.58 19.70 -10.20
N MET A 32 14.14 19.02 -11.19
CA MET A 32 15.55 18.62 -11.18
C MET A 32 16.12 18.69 -12.61
N PRO A 33 17.01 19.64 -12.93
CA PRO A 33 17.87 19.49 -14.10
C PRO A 33 18.94 18.46 -13.72
N SER A 34 18.68 17.20 -14.02
CA SER A 34 19.62 16.11 -13.73
C SER A 34 20.89 16.29 -14.57
N GLY A 35 21.87 16.94 -13.96
CA GLY A 35 23.23 16.41 -13.81
C GLY A 35 23.89 15.82 -15.06
N ARG A 36 24.32 16.70 -15.96
CA ARG A 36 25.66 16.70 -16.61
C ARG A 36 26.24 15.31 -16.93
N SER A 37 25.97 14.83 -18.15
CA SER A 37 26.80 13.82 -18.81
C SER A 37 28.20 14.41 -19.05
N MET A 38 29.20 13.91 -18.32
CA MET A 38 30.62 14.24 -18.53
C MET A 38 31.17 13.37 -19.65
N ASP A 39 30.68 13.58 -20.87
CA ASP A 39 31.25 12.94 -22.05
C ASP A 39 32.58 13.61 -22.39
N SER A 40 33.65 12.82 -22.26
CA SER A 40 34.94 13.01 -22.95
C SER A 40 35.89 14.11 -22.45
N LEU A 41 36.54 13.88 -21.30
CA LEU A 41 37.91 14.37 -21.11
C LEU A 41 38.91 13.37 -21.72
N ARG A 42 39.07 13.44 -23.05
CA ARG A 42 40.14 12.73 -23.76
C ARG A 42 41.44 13.53 -23.61
N SER A 43 42.22 13.26 -22.58
CA SER A 43 43.57 13.83 -22.43
C SER A 43 44.57 13.07 -23.29
N SER A 44 45.36 13.86 -24.02
CA SER A 44 46.45 13.47 -24.88
C SER A 44 47.65 12.93 -24.07
N PHE A 45 48.63 12.35 -24.78
CA PHE A 45 50.02 12.04 -24.37
C PHE A 45 50.29 10.90 -23.35
N THR A 46 50.32 9.64 -23.81
CA THR A 46 51.28 8.59 -23.36
C THR A 46 51.55 7.63 -24.56
N ASN A 47 52.67 7.72 -25.27
CA ASN A 47 53.94 7.02 -25.06
C ASN A 47 53.86 5.49 -24.82
N ARG A 48 53.66 4.73 -25.90
CA ARG A 48 54.44 3.55 -26.32
C ARG A 48 55.16 2.75 -25.19
N SER A 49 54.54 1.68 -24.66
CA SER A 49 55.24 0.45 -24.25
C SER A 49 54.27 -0.63 -23.72
N SER A 50 54.58 -1.89 -24.06
CA SER A 50 54.31 -3.12 -23.27
C SER A 50 52.98 -3.89 -23.45
N THR A 51 53.14 -5.09 -24.03
CA THR A 51 52.49 -6.39 -23.75
C THR A 51 51.03 -6.68 -24.19
N PRO A 52 50.79 -7.83 -24.88
CA PRO A 52 49.45 -8.27 -25.26
C PRO A 52 48.84 -9.09 -24.12
N ASP A 53 47.97 -8.47 -23.33
CA ASP A 53 47.04 -9.20 -22.46
C ASP A 53 45.68 -8.50 -22.51
N SER A 54 44.86 -8.86 -23.51
CA SER A 54 43.52 -8.29 -23.68
C SER A 54 42.47 -9.36 -24.00
N SER A 55 42.86 -10.64 -23.96
CA SER A 55 41.94 -11.76 -24.17
C SER A 55 41.25 -12.21 -22.88
N HIS A 56 41.84 -11.99 -21.69
CA HIS A 56 41.24 -12.42 -20.43
C HIS A 56 40.08 -11.51 -19.98
N ASN A 57 40.25 -10.19 -20.10
CA ASN A 57 39.26 -9.22 -19.64
C ASN A 57 37.91 -9.28 -20.40
N SER A 58 37.91 -9.75 -21.65
CA SER A 58 36.67 -9.83 -22.44
C SER A 58 35.81 -11.04 -22.07
N LEU A 59 36.40 -12.12 -21.55
CA LEU A 59 35.64 -13.27 -21.06
C LEU A 59 34.98 -12.93 -19.72
N GLU A 60 35.74 -12.37 -18.78
CA GLU A 60 35.19 -11.94 -17.48
C GLU A 60 34.09 -10.90 -17.63
N ALA A 61 34.25 -9.92 -18.54
CA ALA A 61 33.18 -8.95 -18.84
C ALA A 61 31.93 -9.61 -19.45
N MET A 62 32.09 -10.66 -20.24
CA MET A 62 30.98 -11.40 -20.84
C MET A 62 30.29 -12.31 -19.82
N GLU A 63 31.05 -12.92 -18.90
CA GLU A 63 30.55 -13.72 -17.78
C GLU A 63 29.76 -12.84 -16.79
N MET A 64 30.32 -11.70 -16.36
CA MET A 64 29.60 -10.73 -15.51
C MET A 64 28.30 -10.26 -16.17
N ALA A 65 28.32 -9.96 -17.47
CA ALA A 65 27.11 -9.57 -18.19
C ALA A 65 26.08 -10.71 -18.33
N GLN A 66 26.51 -11.97 -18.24
CA GLN A 66 25.62 -13.13 -18.24
C GLN A 66 25.00 -13.34 -16.85
N ASP A 67 25.80 -13.24 -15.79
CA ASP A 67 25.33 -13.32 -14.40
C ASP A 67 24.30 -12.21 -14.11
N ASP A 68 24.56 -10.98 -14.55
CA ASP A 68 23.61 -9.85 -14.46
C ASP A 68 22.28 -10.13 -15.18
N ARG A 69 22.34 -10.81 -16.33
CA ARG A 69 21.12 -11.18 -17.08
C ARG A 69 20.35 -12.27 -16.35
N GLU A 70 21.04 -13.24 -15.77
CA GLU A 70 20.42 -14.30 -15.00
C GLU A 70 19.76 -13.76 -13.72
N GLU A 71 20.44 -12.87 -12.99
CA GLU A 71 19.88 -12.20 -11.82
C GLU A 71 18.64 -11.37 -12.19
N LYS A 72 18.71 -10.59 -13.28
CA LYS A 72 17.54 -9.87 -13.79
C LYS A 72 16.39 -10.81 -14.16
N ALA A 73 16.67 -11.96 -14.78
CA ALA A 73 15.64 -12.95 -15.10
C ALA A 73 15.00 -13.54 -13.83
N ARG A 74 15.79 -13.81 -12.78
CA ARG A 74 15.28 -14.26 -11.47
C ARG A 74 14.42 -13.19 -10.80
N LEU A 75 14.85 -11.93 -10.80
CA LEU A 75 14.08 -10.81 -10.26
C LEU A 75 12.77 -10.60 -11.02
N ILE A 76 12.78 -10.68 -12.35
CA ILE A 76 11.55 -10.60 -13.17
C ILE A 76 10.58 -11.71 -12.78
N THR A 77 11.07 -12.95 -12.61
CA THR A 77 10.24 -14.08 -12.19
C THR A 77 9.58 -13.83 -10.84
N GLN A 78 10.36 -13.37 -9.86
CA GLN A 78 9.83 -13.02 -8.54
C GLN A 78 8.79 -11.90 -8.60
N VAL A 79 9.04 -10.86 -9.40
CA VAL A 79 8.07 -9.76 -9.58
C VAL A 79 6.77 -10.28 -10.20
N LEU A 80 6.83 -11.17 -11.19
CA LEU A 80 5.64 -11.77 -11.80
C LEU A 80 4.85 -12.62 -10.81
N GLU A 81 5.51 -13.42 -9.97
CA GLU A 81 4.86 -14.21 -8.91
C GLU A 81 4.16 -13.30 -7.89
N LEU A 82 4.82 -12.24 -7.46
CA LEU A 82 4.25 -11.26 -6.54
C LEU A 82 3.07 -10.51 -7.17
N GLN A 83 3.16 -10.13 -8.44
CA GLN A 83 2.05 -9.51 -9.16
C GLN A 83 0.83 -10.42 -9.26
N ASN A 84 1.03 -11.70 -9.58
CA ASN A 84 -0.05 -12.69 -9.61
C ASN A 84 -0.70 -12.86 -8.22
N THR A 85 0.12 -12.89 -7.16
CA THR A 85 -0.39 -12.99 -5.77
C THR A 85 -1.18 -11.75 -5.36
N LEU A 86 -0.70 -10.56 -5.74
CA LEU A 86 -1.38 -9.30 -5.47
C LEU A 86 -2.71 -9.22 -6.21
N ASP A 87 -2.77 -9.68 -7.46
CA ASP A 87 -4.00 -9.73 -8.25
C ASP A 87 -5.04 -10.67 -7.62
N ASP A 88 -4.65 -11.89 -7.21
CA ASP A 88 -5.53 -12.82 -6.47
C ASP A 88 -6.07 -12.18 -5.18
N LEU A 89 -5.18 -11.56 -4.39
CA LEU A 89 -5.58 -10.91 -3.16
C LEU A 89 -6.53 -9.73 -3.42
N SER A 90 -6.29 -8.95 -4.48
CA SER A 90 -7.17 -7.85 -4.89
C SER A 90 -8.57 -8.35 -5.24
N GLN A 91 -8.66 -9.40 -6.07
CA GLN A 91 -9.95 -10.00 -6.45
C GLN A 91 -10.71 -10.55 -5.23
N ARG A 92 -10.00 -11.17 -4.28
CA ARG A 92 -10.60 -11.65 -3.03
C ARG A 92 -11.11 -10.51 -2.16
N VAL A 93 -10.38 -9.39 -2.07
CA VAL A 93 -10.84 -8.19 -1.36
C VAL A 93 -12.11 -7.63 -2.00
N ASP A 94 -12.17 -7.57 -3.33
CA ASP A 94 -13.36 -7.08 -4.03
C ASP A 94 -14.56 -7.99 -3.82
N SER A 95 -14.38 -9.32 -3.85
CA SER A 95 -15.43 -10.28 -3.52
C SER A 95 -15.95 -10.11 -2.08
N VAL A 96 -15.06 -9.92 -1.10
CA VAL A 96 -15.45 -9.67 0.30
C VAL A 96 -16.19 -8.34 0.46
N LYS A 97 -15.79 -7.29 -0.28
CA LYS A 97 -16.52 -6.01 -0.28
C LYS A 97 -17.93 -6.16 -0.84
N GLU A 98 -18.11 -6.91 -1.92
CA GLU A 98 -19.43 -7.17 -2.50
C GLU A 98 -20.33 -7.93 -1.53
N GLU A 99 -19.82 -8.99 -0.90
CA GLU A 99 -20.55 -9.74 0.13
C GLU A 99 -20.92 -8.84 1.33
N ASN A 100 -19.98 -8.00 1.78
CA ASN A 100 -20.23 -7.07 2.88
C ASN A 100 -21.34 -6.06 2.55
N LEU A 101 -21.35 -5.50 1.33
CA LEU A 101 -22.40 -4.60 0.87
C LEU A 101 -23.78 -5.29 0.85
N LYS A 102 -23.83 -6.53 0.35
CA LYS A 102 -25.04 -7.35 0.36
C LYS A 102 -25.56 -7.56 1.79
N LEU A 103 -24.70 -7.99 2.70
CA LEU A 103 -25.05 -8.21 4.11
C LEU A 103 -25.50 -6.91 4.79
N ARG A 104 -24.85 -5.77 4.51
CA ARG A 104 -25.27 -4.46 5.03
C ARG A 104 -26.66 -4.07 4.53
N SER A 105 -26.96 -4.28 3.26
CA SER A 105 -28.29 -4.00 2.71
C SER A 105 -29.38 -4.89 3.33
N GLU A 106 -29.09 -6.19 3.53
CA GLU A 106 -30.01 -7.13 4.17
C GLU A 106 -30.26 -6.73 5.63
N ASN A 107 -29.19 -6.45 6.37
CA ASN A 107 -29.27 -5.98 7.76
C ASN A 107 -30.04 -4.67 7.90
N GLN A 108 -29.93 -3.76 6.93
CA GLN A 108 -30.72 -2.52 6.92
C GLN A 108 -32.22 -2.81 6.77
N VAL A 109 -32.60 -3.70 5.84
CA VAL A 109 -34.00 -4.09 5.64
C VAL A 109 -34.55 -4.79 6.88
N LEU A 110 -33.79 -5.72 7.47
CA LEU A 110 -34.16 -6.41 8.70
C LEU A 110 -34.28 -5.43 9.88
N GLY A 111 -33.34 -4.50 10.01
CA GLY A 111 -33.37 -3.46 11.03
C GLY A 111 -34.64 -2.61 10.96
N GLN A 112 -35.02 -2.18 9.76
CA GLN A 112 -36.27 -1.43 9.55
C GLN A 112 -37.51 -2.28 9.88
N TYR A 113 -37.52 -3.55 9.51
CA TYR A 113 -38.63 -4.45 9.82
C TYR A 113 -38.80 -4.61 11.33
N ILE A 114 -37.70 -4.81 12.07
CA ILE A 114 -37.71 -4.91 13.53
C ILE A 114 -38.17 -3.58 14.15
N GLU A 115 -37.66 -2.43 13.69
CA GLU A 115 -38.08 -1.11 14.16
C GLU A 115 -39.58 -0.87 13.96
N ASN A 116 -40.12 -1.27 12.80
CA ASN A 116 -41.55 -1.17 12.51
C ASN A 116 -42.38 -2.05 13.44
N LEU A 117 -41.93 -3.28 13.72
CA LEU A 117 -42.58 -4.18 14.67
C LEU A 117 -42.54 -3.64 16.10
N MET A 118 -41.39 -3.10 16.54
CA MET A 118 -41.25 -2.47 17.86
C MET A 118 -42.16 -1.25 17.99
N SER A 119 -42.30 -0.44 16.93
CA SER A 119 -43.15 0.76 16.92
C SER A 119 -44.65 0.43 16.92
N ALA A 120 -45.05 -0.61 16.17
CA ALA A 120 -46.45 -1.05 16.07
C ALA A 120 -46.93 -1.86 17.28
N SER A 121 -46.02 -2.50 18.00
CA SER A 121 -46.35 -3.27 19.21
C SER A 121 -46.40 -2.36 20.44
N SER A 122 -47.54 -2.34 21.13
CA SER A 122 -47.69 -1.59 22.38
C SER A 122 -46.76 -2.06 23.51
N VAL A 123 -46.21 -3.27 23.39
CA VAL A 123 -45.29 -3.86 24.38
C VAL A 123 -43.99 -3.08 24.48
N PHE A 124 -43.51 -2.48 23.38
CA PHE A 124 -42.19 -1.83 23.31
C PHE A 124 -42.25 -0.30 23.36
N GLN A 125 -43.45 0.30 23.36
CA GLN A 125 -43.61 1.76 23.40
C GLN A 125 -43.15 2.37 24.73
N SER A 126 -43.21 1.62 25.83
CA SER A 126 -42.90 2.11 27.18
C SER A 126 -41.41 2.05 27.56
N THR A 127 -40.55 1.51 26.70
CA THR A 127 -39.09 1.42 26.93
C THR A 127 -38.32 2.01 25.75
N SER A 128 -38.66 3.22 25.29
CA SER A 128 -37.72 4.01 24.50
C SER A 128 -37.03 5.01 25.45
N PRO A 129 -35.69 4.98 25.59
CA PRO A 129 -34.99 6.14 26.12
C PRO A 129 -35.17 7.23 25.06
N SER A 130 -36.07 8.16 25.34
CA SER A 130 -36.25 9.38 24.55
C SER A 130 -34.87 9.97 24.26
N ALA A 131 -34.45 9.92 23.01
CA ALA A 131 -33.28 10.63 22.53
C ALA A 131 -33.53 12.12 22.80
N ALA A 132 -33.00 12.60 23.92
CA ALA A 132 -33.10 13.98 24.33
C ALA A 132 -32.37 14.84 23.29
N LYS A 133 -33.15 15.51 22.44
CA LYS A 133 -32.70 16.63 21.61
C LYS A 133 -32.01 17.63 22.53
N LYS A 134 -30.68 17.75 22.43
CA LYS A 134 -29.94 18.91 22.93
C LYS A 134 -30.40 20.11 22.10
N LYS A 135 -30.99 21.07 22.78
CA LYS A 135 -31.30 22.41 22.29
C LYS A 135 -30.12 23.32 22.58
#